data_AF-A0A4V3WLV2-F1
#
_entry.id   AF-A0A4V3WLV2-F1
#
_cell.length_a   1.000
_cell.length_b   1.000
_cell.length_c   1.000
_cell.angle_alpha   90.00
_cell.angle_beta   90.00
_cell.angle_gamma   90.00
#
_symmetry.space_group_name_H-M   'P 1'
#
loop_
_entity.id
_entity.type
_entity.pdbx_description
1 polymer ?
#
loop_
_entity_poly.entity_id
_entity_poly.type
_entity_poly.pdbx_seq_one_letter_code
_entity_poly.pdbx_strand_id
1 'polypeptide(L)'
;MCPTSSIHKCLSCFDAVVDVTKFSAKPDGESNSAMAFIQACNAACKSSTGPSNLVIPPGRFMVGKTIFKGPYSSNPVTVEIQETILANSNMSEFGGRACLLFQDVDGLTVLGGGIFDGQGQSTWLYSNYRSPDNCNSPLSISIKVQKVTNAVIWDTNLVNSKGFHMTITSCSNFVVERLNITASENSLNPDEKHISCSDQVRVSNSIIRTSDDCISIGEGLSNVNISGITCGPGHGIR
;
A
#
# COMPACT_ATOMS: atom_id res chain seq x y z
N MET A 1 27.29 -22.76 -12.00
CA MET A 1 27.54 -21.42 -12.57
C MET A 1 26.23 -20.91 -13.12
N CYS A 2 25.58 -19.96 -12.44
CA CYS A 2 24.36 -19.32 -12.95
C CYS A 2 24.72 -18.18 -13.90
N PRO A 3 24.01 -18.03 -15.04
CA PRO A 3 24.28 -16.96 -15.98
C PRO A 3 23.73 -15.63 -15.48
N THR A 4 24.53 -14.59 -15.65
CA THR A 4 24.24 -13.17 -15.41
C THR A 4 23.36 -12.60 -16.51
N SER A 5 22.06 -12.42 -16.26
CA SER A 5 21.18 -11.47 -16.97
C SER A 5 19.72 -11.69 -16.55
N SER A 6 19.01 -10.58 -16.30
CA SER A 6 17.55 -10.45 -16.16
C SER A 6 16.98 -10.81 -14.79
N ILE A 7 16.33 -9.81 -14.20
CA ILE A 7 15.59 -9.77 -12.92
C ILE A 7 14.35 -10.69 -12.92
N HIS A 8 14.30 -11.71 -13.78
CA HIS A 8 13.19 -12.65 -13.90
C HIS A 8 13.70 -14.07 -13.68
N LYS A 9 13.80 -14.47 -12.41
CA LYS A 9 13.51 -15.81 -11.85
C LYS A 9 14.23 -16.00 -10.51
N CYS A 10 13.55 -15.59 -9.46
CA CYS A 10 13.18 -16.46 -8.35
C CYS A 10 12.06 -15.72 -7.64
N LEU A 11 10.81 -16.20 -7.72
CA LEU A 11 9.96 -16.07 -6.53
C LEU A 11 10.83 -16.69 -5.43
N SER A 12 11.18 -15.92 -4.42
CA SER A 12 11.96 -16.42 -3.30
C SER A 12 11.36 -17.74 -2.83
N CYS A 13 12.20 -18.75 -2.59
CA CYS A 13 11.76 -19.92 -1.84
C CYS A 13 11.39 -19.40 -0.45
N PHE A 14 10.09 -19.30 -0.19
CA PHE A 14 9.59 -18.86 1.11
C PHE A 14 9.71 -20.04 2.06
N ASP A 15 10.36 -19.81 3.21
CA ASP A 15 10.47 -20.83 4.25
C ASP A 15 9.18 -20.92 5.07
N ALA A 16 8.29 -19.95 4.95
CA ALA A 16 6.93 -19.97 5.48
C ALA A 16 5.94 -19.31 4.53
N VAL A 17 4.81 -19.96 4.29
CA VAL A 17 3.65 -19.41 3.57
C VAL A 17 2.46 -19.37 4.54
N VAL A 18 1.88 -18.19 4.74
CA VAL A 18 0.83 -17.95 5.72
C VAL A 18 -0.38 -17.35 5.01
N ASP A 19 -1.46 -18.13 4.92
CA ASP A 19 -2.71 -17.74 4.28
C ASP A 19 -3.67 -17.11 5.30
N VAL A 20 -4.16 -15.90 5.02
CA VAL A 20 -5.07 -15.14 5.91
C VAL A 20 -6.38 -15.87 6.21
N THR A 21 -6.85 -16.76 5.34
CA THR A 21 -8.07 -17.56 5.58
C THR A 21 -7.92 -18.55 6.72
N LYS A 22 -6.68 -18.95 7.04
CA LYS A 22 -6.37 -19.77 8.23
C LYS A 22 -6.49 -18.99 9.53
N PHE A 23 -6.64 -17.67 9.44
CA PHE A 23 -6.84 -16.75 10.56
C PHE A 23 -8.26 -16.16 10.57
N SER A 24 -9.22 -16.85 9.95
CA SER A 24 -10.64 -16.47 9.87
C SER A 24 -10.95 -15.27 8.96
N ALA A 25 -10.03 -14.87 8.08
CA ALA A 25 -10.37 -13.93 7.01
C ALA A 25 -11.39 -14.57 6.07
N LYS A 26 -12.43 -13.81 5.71
CA LYS A 26 -13.50 -14.30 4.83
C LYS A 26 -13.48 -13.56 3.50
N PRO A 27 -13.45 -14.29 2.36
CA PRO A 27 -13.47 -13.70 1.03
C PRO A 27 -14.90 -13.29 0.59
N ASP A 28 -15.71 -12.74 1.49
CA ASP A 28 -17.13 -12.39 1.23
C ASP A 28 -17.34 -10.92 0.85
N GLY A 29 -16.32 -10.07 0.98
CA GLY A 29 -16.40 -8.63 0.73
C GLY A 29 -17.16 -7.83 1.79
N GLU A 30 -17.57 -8.47 2.89
CA GLU A 30 -18.46 -7.89 3.91
C GLU A 30 -17.89 -8.02 5.31
N SER A 31 -17.33 -9.18 5.66
CA SER A 31 -16.78 -9.44 6.99
C SER A 31 -15.45 -8.72 7.18
N ASN A 32 -15.32 -7.97 8.28
CA ASN A 32 -14.08 -7.27 8.61
C ASN A 32 -12.95 -8.25 8.94
N SER A 33 -12.00 -8.38 8.02
CA SER A 33 -10.86 -9.30 8.07
C SER A 33 -9.59 -8.65 8.64
N ALA A 34 -9.65 -7.41 9.15
CA ALA A 34 -8.47 -6.69 9.65
C ALA A 34 -7.69 -7.48 10.71
N MET A 35 -8.40 -8.10 11.67
CA MET A 35 -7.72 -8.88 12.70
C MET A 35 -7.10 -10.17 12.19
N ALA A 36 -7.77 -10.84 11.24
CA ALA A 36 -7.22 -12.01 10.59
C ALA A 36 -5.91 -11.67 9.86
N PHE A 37 -5.88 -10.53 9.15
CA PHE A 37 -4.70 -10.05 8.43
C PHE A 37 -3.54 -9.77 9.40
N ILE A 38 -3.80 -9.04 10.49
CA ILE A 38 -2.77 -8.73 11.49
C ILE A 38 -2.22 -9.99 12.15
N GLN A 39 -3.08 -10.95 12.51
CA GLN A 39 -2.65 -12.20 13.13
C GLN A 39 -1.82 -13.05 12.17
N ALA A 40 -2.25 -13.16 10.91
CA ALA A 40 -1.53 -13.87 9.86
C ALA A 40 -0.17 -13.22 9.59
N CYS A 41 -0.10 -11.89 9.48
CA CYS A 41 1.16 -11.16 9.32
C CYS A 41 2.10 -11.41 10.49
N ASN A 42 1.61 -11.33 11.73
CA ASN A 42 2.41 -11.64 12.92
C ASN A 42 2.92 -13.09 12.93
N ALA A 43 2.14 -14.04 12.41
CA ALA A 43 2.58 -15.42 12.27
C ALA A 43 3.68 -15.56 11.20
N ALA A 44 3.52 -14.93 10.04
CA ALA A 44 4.53 -14.91 8.97
C ALA A 44 5.86 -14.31 9.48
N CYS A 45 5.76 -13.20 10.19
CA CYS A 45 6.92 -12.43 10.66
C CYS A 45 7.67 -13.06 11.85
N LYS A 46 7.04 -14.03 12.55
CA LYS A 46 7.69 -14.84 13.59
C LYS A 46 8.50 -16.01 13.03
N SER A 47 8.47 -16.24 11.71
CA SER A 47 9.26 -17.28 11.06
C SER A 47 10.75 -17.08 11.33
N SER A 48 11.35 -17.99 12.10
CA SER A 48 12.79 -17.99 12.37
C SER A 48 13.61 -18.71 11.30
N THR A 49 12.94 -19.34 10.32
CA THR A 49 13.57 -20.23 9.34
C THR A 49 14.01 -19.53 8.06
N GLY A 50 13.54 -18.30 7.80
CA GLY A 50 13.95 -17.47 6.66
C GLY A 50 12.79 -16.62 6.12
N PRO A 51 12.85 -16.14 4.86
CA PRO A 51 11.85 -15.26 4.27
C PRO A 51 10.44 -15.86 4.30
N SER A 52 9.44 -15.03 4.58
CA SER A 52 8.04 -15.46 4.70
C SER A 52 7.13 -14.80 3.65
N ASN A 53 6.05 -15.48 3.29
CA ASN A 53 4.99 -14.97 2.42
C ASN A 53 3.64 -14.97 3.15
N LEU A 54 3.07 -13.80 3.36
CA LEU A 54 1.68 -13.60 3.76
C LEU A 54 0.82 -13.57 2.50
N VAL A 55 0.00 -14.60 2.30
CA VAL A 55 -0.88 -14.73 1.14
C VAL A 55 -2.28 -14.26 1.48
N ILE A 56 -2.78 -13.31 0.70
CA ILE A 56 -4.18 -12.93 0.61
C ILE A 56 -4.70 -13.56 -0.68
N PRO A 57 -5.35 -14.74 -0.59
CA PRO A 57 -5.70 -15.56 -1.75
C PRO A 57 -6.82 -14.90 -2.59
N PRO A 58 -7.26 -15.51 -3.71
CA PRO A 58 -8.35 -14.96 -4.48
C PRO A 58 -9.62 -14.87 -3.62
N GLY A 59 -10.31 -13.74 -3.76
CA GLY A 59 -11.45 -13.33 -2.96
C GLY A 59 -11.51 -11.82 -2.78
N ARG A 60 -12.64 -11.35 -2.26
CA ARG A 60 -12.83 -9.96 -1.82
C ARG A 60 -12.78 -9.93 -0.30
N PHE A 61 -11.78 -9.26 0.27
CA PHE A 61 -11.62 -9.16 1.72
C PHE A 61 -11.86 -7.73 2.18
N MET A 62 -12.92 -7.49 2.95
CA MET A 62 -13.10 -6.18 3.58
C MET A 62 -12.19 -6.05 4.79
N VAL A 63 -11.51 -4.92 4.93
CA VAL A 63 -10.70 -4.60 6.10
C VAL A 63 -10.99 -3.20 6.62
N GLY A 64 -11.06 -3.07 7.94
CA GLY A 64 -10.87 -1.79 8.60
C GLY A 64 -9.38 -1.41 8.71
N LYS A 65 -9.06 -0.58 9.70
CA LYS A 65 -7.67 -0.24 10.05
C LYS A 65 -6.86 -1.50 10.35
N THR A 66 -5.84 -1.73 9.54
CA THR A 66 -4.96 -2.91 9.57
C THR A 66 -3.52 -2.43 9.65
N ILE A 67 -2.84 -2.75 10.76
CA ILE A 67 -1.48 -2.30 11.01
C ILE A 67 -0.54 -3.50 11.01
N PHE A 68 0.33 -3.57 10.02
CA PHE A 68 1.47 -4.45 9.95
C PHE A 68 2.69 -3.74 10.54
N LYS A 69 2.89 -3.93 11.85
CA LYS A 69 3.94 -3.26 12.61
C LYS A 69 5.02 -4.25 13.07
N GLY A 70 6.26 -3.94 12.74
CA GLY A 70 7.45 -4.60 13.26
C GLY A 70 7.94 -4.02 14.59
N PRO A 71 9.20 -4.29 14.98
CA PRO A 71 10.18 -5.03 14.21
C PRO A 71 9.77 -6.50 14.10
N TYR A 72 9.90 -7.03 12.89
CA TYR A 72 9.78 -8.46 12.63
C TYR A 72 11.14 -9.13 12.90
N SER A 73 11.18 -10.47 12.87
CA SER A 73 12.46 -11.19 12.89
C SER A 73 13.38 -10.66 11.76
N SER A 74 14.68 -10.97 11.80
CA SER A 74 15.66 -10.49 10.80
C SER A 74 15.41 -10.94 9.35
N ASN A 75 14.26 -11.57 9.07
CA ASN A 75 13.91 -12.16 7.79
C ASN A 75 12.92 -11.27 7.01
N PRO A 76 13.10 -11.11 5.69
CA PRO A 76 12.15 -10.40 4.84
C PRO A 76 10.75 -11.01 4.86
N VAL A 77 9.73 -10.16 4.70
CA VAL A 77 8.32 -10.55 4.56
C VAL A 77 7.76 -10.07 3.22
N THR A 78 7.12 -10.98 2.51
CA THR A 78 6.31 -10.68 1.33
C THR A 78 4.84 -10.68 1.71
N VAL A 79 4.09 -9.70 1.23
CA VAL A 79 2.63 -9.65 1.29
C VAL A 79 2.12 -9.76 -0.14
N GLU A 80 1.54 -10.91 -0.46
CA GLU A 80 1.01 -11.25 -1.77
C GLU A 80 -0.51 -11.04 -1.79
N ILE A 81 -0.97 -10.05 -2.56
CA ILE A 81 -2.38 -9.73 -2.77
C ILE A 81 -2.79 -10.28 -4.13
N GLN A 82 -3.56 -11.37 -4.15
CA GLN A 82 -3.89 -12.09 -5.39
C GLN A 82 -5.18 -11.59 -6.05
N GLU A 83 -6.10 -10.98 -5.29
CA GLU A 83 -7.33 -10.40 -5.85
C GLU A 83 -7.68 -9.06 -5.20
N THR A 84 -8.69 -8.95 -4.33
CA THR A 84 -9.21 -7.63 -3.92
C THR A 84 -9.27 -7.46 -2.40
N ILE A 85 -8.71 -6.36 -1.92
CA ILE A 85 -8.93 -5.84 -0.57
C ILE A 85 -9.84 -4.62 -0.68
N LEU A 86 -10.91 -4.60 0.13
CA LEU A 86 -11.84 -3.47 0.21
C LEU A 86 -11.62 -2.74 1.53
N ALA A 87 -11.32 -1.44 1.49
CA ALA A 87 -11.33 -0.62 2.70
C ALA A 87 -12.78 -0.43 3.17
N ASN A 88 -13.06 -0.68 4.45
CA ASN A 88 -14.39 -0.45 5.03
C ASN A 88 -14.90 0.96 4.68
N SER A 89 -16.12 1.05 4.18
CA SER A 89 -16.76 2.30 3.75
C SER A 89 -17.38 3.08 4.89
N ASN A 90 -17.56 2.46 6.07
CA ASN A 90 -18.08 3.11 7.26
C ASN A 90 -17.02 3.97 7.94
N MET A 91 -17.08 5.28 7.71
CA MET A 91 -16.15 6.26 8.29
C MET A 91 -16.22 6.34 9.82
N SER A 92 -17.35 6.00 10.46
CA SER A 92 -17.43 5.99 11.93
C SER A 92 -16.63 4.87 12.56
N GLU A 93 -16.37 3.80 11.81
CA GLU A 93 -15.52 2.67 12.24
C GLU A 93 -14.05 2.92 11.90
N PHE A 94 -13.76 3.97 11.13
CA PHE A 94 -12.44 4.29 10.65
C PHE A 94 -11.68 5.21 11.64
N GLY A 95 -11.20 4.61 12.74
CA GLY A 95 -10.40 5.31 13.76
C GLY A 95 -8.93 5.55 13.39
N GLY A 96 -8.60 5.80 12.12
CA GLY A 96 -7.20 5.90 11.68
C GLY A 96 -6.97 6.65 10.37
N ARG A 97 -5.75 7.17 10.21
CA ARG A 97 -5.34 7.91 8.99
C ARG A 97 -4.93 7.01 7.83
N ALA A 98 -4.92 5.69 8.00
CA ALA A 98 -4.55 4.73 6.96
C ALA A 98 -5.33 3.42 7.13
N CYS A 99 -5.65 2.77 6.01
CA CYS A 99 -6.29 1.47 6.00
C CYS A 99 -5.27 0.36 6.19
N LEU A 100 -4.29 0.25 5.29
CA LEU A 100 -3.11 -0.58 5.51
C LEU A 100 -1.94 0.30 5.93
N LEU A 101 -1.37 0.01 7.10
CA LEU A 101 -0.16 0.66 7.58
C LEU A 101 0.94 -0.38 7.72
N PHE A 102 2.02 -0.20 6.95
CA PHE A 102 3.29 -0.90 7.14
C PHE A 102 4.22 0.00 7.94
N GLN A 103 4.65 -0.45 9.11
CA GLN A 103 5.41 0.38 10.05
C GLN A 103 6.58 -0.37 10.70
N ASP A 104 7.74 0.27 10.78
CA ASP A 104 8.91 -0.24 11.52
C ASP A 104 9.36 -1.63 11.01
N VAL A 105 9.47 -1.79 9.67
CA VAL A 105 9.80 -3.06 8.99
C VAL A 105 11.12 -2.93 8.21
N ASP A 106 11.94 -3.96 8.21
CA ASP A 106 13.11 -4.10 7.32
C ASP A 106 12.88 -5.33 6.41
N GLY A 107 12.98 -5.16 5.09
CA GLY A 107 12.77 -6.24 4.14
C GLY A 107 11.30 -6.51 3.81
N LEU A 108 10.54 -5.48 3.41
CA LEU A 108 9.13 -5.63 3.00
C LEU A 108 8.98 -5.75 1.48
N THR A 109 8.24 -6.75 1.00
CA THR A 109 7.76 -6.79 -0.38
C THR A 109 6.23 -6.83 -0.41
N VAL A 110 5.59 -5.99 -1.22
CA VAL A 110 4.15 -6.07 -1.51
C VAL A 110 3.98 -6.32 -3.00
N LEU A 111 3.29 -7.40 -3.36
CA LEU A 111 3.11 -7.82 -4.76
C LEU A 111 1.82 -8.61 -4.99
N GLY A 112 1.61 -9.08 -6.22
CA GLY A 112 0.60 -10.09 -6.56
C GLY A 112 -0.40 -9.68 -7.63
N GLY A 113 -0.33 -8.44 -8.13
CA GLY A 113 -1.24 -7.94 -9.16
C GLY A 113 -2.62 -7.53 -8.62
N GLY A 114 -2.89 -7.76 -7.33
CA GLY A 114 -4.17 -7.47 -6.70
C GLY A 114 -4.52 -5.98 -6.62
N ILE A 115 -5.78 -5.75 -6.22
CA ILE A 115 -6.44 -4.47 -6.10
C ILE A 115 -6.66 -4.15 -4.63
N PHE A 116 -6.27 -2.94 -4.24
CA PHE A 116 -6.76 -2.29 -3.05
C PHE A 116 -7.79 -1.23 -3.45
N ASP A 117 -9.07 -1.48 -3.15
CA ASP A 117 -10.15 -0.53 -3.36
C ASP A 117 -10.43 0.24 -2.07
N GLY A 118 -10.10 1.53 -2.08
CA GLY A 118 -10.30 2.42 -0.96
C GLY A 118 -11.76 2.79 -0.70
N GLN A 119 -12.70 2.45 -1.59
CA GLN A 119 -14.13 2.78 -1.49
C GLN A 119 -14.41 4.23 -1.09
N GLY A 120 -13.79 5.18 -1.80
CA GLY A 120 -13.79 6.62 -1.52
C GLY A 120 -15.06 7.37 -1.93
N GLN A 121 -15.91 6.79 -2.78
CA GLN A 121 -17.10 7.45 -3.34
C GLN A 121 -18.02 8.00 -2.27
N SER A 122 -18.25 7.25 -1.19
CA SER A 122 -19.09 7.71 -0.08
C SER A 122 -18.48 8.93 0.62
N THR A 123 -17.16 9.07 0.66
CA THR A 123 -16.48 10.22 1.29
C THR A 123 -16.43 11.46 0.41
N TRP A 124 -16.25 11.30 -0.91
CA TRP A 124 -16.12 12.43 -1.84
C TRP A 124 -17.38 13.29 -1.94
N LEU A 125 -18.55 12.72 -1.63
CA LEU A 125 -19.85 13.40 -1.67
C LEU A 125 -20.06 14.42 -0.55
N TYR A 126 -19.31 14.33 0.56
CA TYR A 126 -19.51 15.21 1.71
C TYR A 126 -18.50 16.38 1.72
N SER A 127 -19.02 17.60 1.66
CA SER A 127 -18.24 18.84 1.55
C SER A 127 -17.42 19.20 2.81
N ASN A 128 -17.79 18.68 3.97
CA ASN A 128 -17.10 18.90 5.24
C ASN A 128 -15.76 18.16 5.36
N TYR A 129 -15.50 17.17 4.50
CA TYR A 129 -14.18 16.53 4.38
C TYR A 129 -13.28 17.23 3.34
N ARG A 130 -13.74 18.32 2.72
CA ARG A 130 -13.09 19.05 1.61
C ARG A 130 -12.34 20.32 2.03
N SER A 131 -11.95 20.49 3.31
CA SER A 131 -11.28 21.73 3.73
C SER A 131 -9.79 21.71 3.34
N PRO A 132 -9.32 22.60 2.44
CA PRO A 132 -7.92 22.64 1.99
C PRO A 132 -6.92 22.90 3.13
N ASP A 133 -7.38 23.60 4.18
CA ASP A 133 -6.55 24.02 5.31
C ASP A 133 -6.51 23.01 6.47
N ASN A 134 -7.13 21.83 6.33
CA ASN A 134 -7.26 20.92 7.46
C ASN A 134 -6.24 19.78 7.43
N CYS A 135 -5.08 20.02 8.06
CA CYS A 135 -4.15 18.96 8.49
C CYS A 135 -4.79 17.90 9.42
N ASN A 136 -6.05 18.08 9.84
CA ASN A 136 -6.88 17.09 10.55
C ASN A 136 -7.95 16.44 9.65
N SER A 137 -7.76 16.39 8.32
CA SER A 137 -8.66 15.66 7.44
C SER A 137 -8.79 14.20 7.91
N PRO A 138 -10.01 13.69 8.16
CA PRO A 138 -10.24 12.33 8.65
C PRO A 138 -10.18 11.28 7.54
N LEU A 139 -9.81 11.68 6.31
CA LEU A 139 -9.77 10.78 5.16
C LEU A 139 -8.65 9.75 5.32
N SER A 140 -9.02 8.49 5.11
CA SER A 140 -8.06 7.39 5.20
C SER A 140 -7.17 7.32 3.97
N ILE A 141 -5.87 7.21 4.20
CA ILE A 141 -4.90 6.77 3.20
C ILE A 141 -5.15 5.28 2.89
N SER A 142 -5.07 4.85 1.64
CA SER A 142 -5.24 3.42 1.30
C SER A 142 -4.07 2.59 1.83
N ILE A 143 -2.84 2.93 1.42
CA ILE A 143 -1.61 2.30 1.93
C ILE A 143 -0.66 3.37 2.48
N LYS A 144 -0.30 3.26 3.75
CA LYS A 144 0.75 4.08 4.36
C LYS A 144 1.96 3.21 4.68
N VAL A 145 3.14 3.68 4.28
CA VAL A 145 4.41 3.06 4.63
C VAL A 145 5.24 4.04 5.43
N GLN A 146 5.68 3.63 6.62
CA GLN A 146 6.36 4.51 7.56
C GLN A 146 7.53 3.80 8.26
N LYS A 147 8.71 4.42 8.27
CA LYS A 147 9.90 3.84 8.94
C LYS A 147 10.22 2.43 8.43
N VAL A 148 10.26 2.28 7.11
CA VAL A 148 10.55 1.01 6.45
C VAL A 148 11.85 1.10 5.67
N THR A 149 12.71 0.08 5.82
CA THR A 149 13.98 -0.03 5.10
C THR A 149 13.95 -1.26 4.18
N ASN A 150 14.64 -1.19 3.04
CA ASN A 150 14.74 -2.29 2.07
C ASN A 150 13.37 -2.81 1.65
N ALA A 151 12.62 -2.00 0.91
CA ALA A 151 11.25 -2.36 0.55
C ALA A 151 10.91 -2.19 -0.92
N VAL A 152 10.01 -3.04 -1.39
CA VAL A 152 9.54 -3.09 -2.77
C VAL A 152 8.02 -3.16 -2.78
N ILE A 153 7.37 -2.23 -3.48
CA ILE A 153 5.98 -2.35 -3.92
C ILE A 153 5.99 -2.58 -5.41
N TRP A 154 5.42 -3.70 -5.85
CA TRP A 154 5.53 -4.19 -7.21
C TRP A 154 4.19 -4.68 -7.72
N ASP A 155 3.78 -4.27 -8.92
CA ASP A 155 2.56 -4.76 -9.59
C ASP A 155 1.33 -4.74 -8.66
N THR A 156 0.95 -3.53 -8.28
CA THR A 156 -0.14 -3.28 -7.31
C THR A 156 -1.11 -2.27 -7.89
N ASN A 157 -2.41 -2.50 -7.70
CA ASN A 157 -3.46 -1.60 -8.16
C ASN A 157 -4.11 -0.90 -6.96
N LEU A 158 -4.11 0.44 -6.93
CA LEU A 158 -4.83 1.22 -5.91
C LEU A 158 -5.98 1.99 -6.56
N VAL A 159 -7.19 1.76 -6.07
CA VAL A 159 -8.42 2.25 -6.70
C VAL A 159 -9.23 3.05 -5.67
N ASN A 160 -9.76 4.19 -6.09
CA ASN A 160 -10.78 4.96 -5.34
C ASN A 160 -10.45 5.21 -3.86
N SER A 161 -9.27 5.73 -3.55
CA SER A 161 -8.91 6.05 -2.16
C SER A 161 -9.83 7.12 -1.55
N LYS A 162 -10.12 7.01 -0.25
CA LYS A 162 -10.87 8.03 0.50
C LYS A 162 -10.08 9.34 0.62
N GLY A 163 -8.77 9.24 0.80
CA GLY A 163 -7.80 10.35 0.75
C GLY A 163 -6.65 9.99 -0.20
N PHE A 164 -5.40 10.08 0.26
CA PHE A 164 -4.25 9.63 -0.55
C PHE A 164 -4.30 8.12 -0.83
N HIS A 165 -3.93 7.68 -2.05
CA HIS A 165 -3.75 6.24 -2.31
C HIS A 165 -2.53 5.68 -1.60
N MET A 166 -1.42 6.41 -1.61
CA MET A 166 -0.19 5.96 -0.98
C MET A 166 0.58 7.14 -0.36
N THR A 167 1.19 6.89 0.80
CA THR A 167 2.21 7.78 1.38
C THR A 167 3.44 6.98 1.81
N ILE A 168 4.62 7.51 1.53
CA ILE A 168 5.91 6.91 1.91
C ILE A 168 6.65 7.92 2.78
N THR A 169 6.92 7.56 4.03
CA THR A 169 7.52 8.49 5.01
C THR A 169 8.62 7.83 5.84
N SER A 170 9.76 8.49 6.02
CA SER A 170 10.88 7.96 6.81
C SER A 170 11.37 6.61 6.32
N CYS A 171 11.35 6.37 5.01
CA CYS A 171 11.78 5.10 4.42
C CYS A 171 13.17 5.21 3.78
N SER A 172 13.88 4.08 3.66
CA SER A 172 15.19 4.02 2.99
C SER A 172 15.30 2.80 2.08
N ASN A 173 15.96 2.97 0.92
CA ASN A 173 16.07 1.92 -0.11
C ASN A 173 14.69 1.36 -0.48
N PHE A 174 13.85 2.25 -1.02
CA PHE A 174 12.43 1.98 -1.27
C PHE A 174 12.14 2.01 -2.78
N VAL A 175 11.57 0.94 -3.31
CA VAL A 175 11.25 0.78 -4.72
C VAL A 175 9.74 0.66 -4.91
N VAL A 176 9.22 1.43 -5.86
CA VAL A 176 7.85 1.30 -6.39
C VAL A 176 7.95 1.06 -7.89
N GLU A 177 7.36 -0.04 -8.38
CA GLU A 177 7.41 -0.39 -9.79
C GLU A 177 6.12 -1.08 -10.27
N ARG A 178 5.62 -0.74 -11.47
CA ARG A 178 4.31 -1.23 -11.95
C ARG A 178 3.15 -0.94 -10.99
N LEU A 179 3.14 0.27 -10.42
CA LEU A 179 2.00 0.74 -9.65
C LEU A 179 0.95 1.29 -10.62
N ASN A 180 -0.30 0.87 -10.49
CA ASN A 180 -1.42 1.43 -11.23
C ASN A 180 -2.41 2.08 -10.26
N ILE A 181 -2.72 3.36 -10.48
CA ILE A 181 -3.62 4.12 -9.62
C ILE A 181 -4.72 4.75 -10.44
N THR A 182 -5.95 4.56 -9.98
CA THR A 182 -7.13 5.14 -10.59
C THR A 182 -8.09 5.70 -9.54
N ALA A 183 -8.70 6.84 -9.83
CA ALA A 183 -9.87 7.36 -9.12
C ALA A 183 -10.95 7.73 -10.14
N SER A 184 -12.23 7.71 -9.74
CA SER A 184 -13.32 8.12 -10.65
C SER A 184 -13.22 9.62 -10.96
N GLU A 185 -13.66 10.07 -12.14
CA GLU A 185 -13.64 11.50 -12.52
C GLU A 185 -14.41 12.42 -11.54
N ASN A 186 -15.36 11.87 -10.79
CA ASN A 186 -16.10 12.59 -9.75
C ASN A 186 -15.35 12.66 -8.40
N SER A 187 -14.11 12.16 -8.31
CA SER A 187 -13.28 12.28 -7.11
C SER A 187 -12.83 13.74 -6.98
N LEU A 188 -13.60 14.53 -6.23
CA LEU A 188 -13.31 15.94 -5.97
C LEU A 188 -12.25 16.15 -4.87
N ASN A 189 -11.39 15.17 -4.60
CA ASN A 189 -10.41 15.28 -3.52
C ASN A 189 -9.22 16.15 -3.98
N PRO A 190 -8.98 17.28 -3.31
CA PRO A 190 -7.72 18.01 -3.46
C PRO A 190 -6.62 17.24 -2.72
N ASP A 191 -5.43 17.23 -3.30
CA ASP A 191 -4.19 16.66 -2.79
C ASP A 191 -4.08 15.15 -2.95
N GLU A 192 -3.25 14.73 -3.91
CA GLU A 192 -3.03 13.32 -4.20
C GLU A 192 -1.53 12.96 -4.22
N LYS A 193 -1.20 11.94 -3.42
CA LYS A 193 0.10 11.29 -3.14
C LYS A 193 1.22 12.17 -2.62
N HIS A 194 1.58 11.91 -1.38
CA HIS A 194 2.67 12.58 -0.68
C HIS A 194 3.81 11.59 -0.36
N ILE A 195 4.97 11.78 -0.99
CA ILE A 195 6.25 11.20 -0.58
C ILE A 195 6.95 12.25 0.28
N SER A 196 7.38 11.92 1.50
CA SER A 196 8.13 12.89 2.34
C SER A 196 9.16 12.22 3.23
N CYS A 197 10.20 12.96 3.61
CA CYS A 197 11.22 12.56 4.57
C CYS A 197 11.80 11.15 4.33
N SER A 198 12.26 10.79 3.13
CA SER A 198 12.77 9.44 2.78
C SER A 198 14.10 9.50 1.98
N ASP A 199 14.91 8.45 1.99
CA ASP A 199 16.18 8.41 1.23
C ASP A 199 16.21 7.22 0.26
N GLN A 200 16.76 7.41 -0.94
CA GLN A 200 16.86 6.35 -1.97
C GLN A 200 15.50 5.76 -2.36
N VAL A 201 14.59 6.62 -2.81
CA VAL A 201 13.27 6.23 -3.30
C VAL A 201 13.28 6.17 -4.83
N ARG A 202 12.96 5.01 -5.39
CA ARG A 202 12.79 4.83 -6.84
C ARG A 202 11.33 4.54 -7.17
N VAL A 203 10.72 5.36 -8.01
CA VAL A 203 9.37 5.12 -8.55
C VAL A 203 9.48 4.98 -10.06
N SER A 204 8.98 3.88 -10.62
CA SER A 204 9.09 3.68 -12.08
C SER A 204 7.99 2.84 -12.71
N ASN A 205 7.87 2.94 -14.05
CA ASN A 205 7.00 2.09 -14.87
C ASN A 205 5.56 2.03 -14.34
N SER A 206 5.02 3.16 -13.92
CA SER A 206 3.76 3.24 -13.18
C SER A 206 2.75 4.13 -13.91
N ILE A 207 1.46 3.82 -13.76
CA ILE A 207 0.38 4.57 -14.38
C ILE A 207 -0.48 5.19 -13.28
N ILE A 208 -0.68 6.49 -13.36
CA ILE A 208 -1.35 7.27 -12.32
C ILE A 208 -2.41 8.13 -12.99
N ARG A 209 -3.68 7.75 -12.79
CA ARG A 209 -4.84 8.41 -13.35
C ARG A 209 -5.74 8.96 -12.27
N THR A 210 -5.51 10.21 -11.94
CA THR A 210 -6.22 10.88 -10.87
C THR A 210 -6.38 12.37 -11.19
N SER A 211 -7.19 13.10 -10.41
CA SER A 211 -7.56 14.49 -10.69
C SER A 211 -6.56 15.53 -10.17
N ASP A 212 -5.59 15.14 -9.33
CA ASP A 212 -4.59 16.02 -8.72
C ASP A 212 -3.15 15.58 -9.05
N ASP A 213 -2.17 15.87 -8.20
CA ASP A 213 -0.76 15.47 -8.36
C ASP A 213 -0.63 13.94 -8.50
N CYS A 214 0.16 13.51 -9.47
CA CYS A 214 0.50 12.11 -9.64
C CYS A 214 1.54 11.65 -8.63
N ILE A 215 2.49 12.52 -8.27
CA ILE A 215 3.52 12.32 -7.24
C ILE A 215 3.84 13.71 -6.67
N SER A 216 3.66 13.90 -5.36
CA SER A 216 4.18 15.06 -4.62
C SER A 216 5.43 14.69 -3.81
N ILE A 217 6.46 15.51 -3.89
CA ILE A 217 7.76 15.39 -3.20
C ILE A 217 7.84 16.42 -2.06
N GLY A 218 7.74 15.95 -0.82
CA GLY A 218 7.87 16.75 0.40
C GLY A 218 9.31 16.94 0.89
N GLU A 219 9.46 17.68 1.98
CA GLU A 219 10.76 17.98 2.58
C GLU A 219 11.51 16.72 3.08
N GLY A 220 12.83 16.84 3.24
CA GLY A 220 13.67 15.79 3.83
C GLY A 220 13.90 14.57 2.94
N LEU A 221 13.64 14.67 1.64
CA LEU A 221 13.95 13.63 0.66
C LEU A 221 15.37 13.75 0.10
N SER A 222 16.06 12.63 -0.06
CA SER A 222 17.35 12.54 -0.78
C SER A 222 17.40 11.34 -1.73
N ASN A 223 18.14 11.46 -2.84
CA ASN A 223 18.34 10.39 -3.83
C ASN A 223 17.04 9.80 -4.40
N VAL A 224 16.13 10.66 -4.86
CA VAL A 224 14.86 10.24 -5.48
C VAL A 224 15.03 10.06 -7.00
N ASN A 225 14.57 8.94 -7.54
CA ASN A 225 14.55 8.67 -8.98
C ASN A 225 13.12 8.32 -9.44
N ILE A 226 12.58 9.12 -10.36
CA ILE A 226 11.24 8.94 -10.93
C ILE A 226 11.38 8.79 -12.45
N SER A 227 10.91 7.68 -13.01
CA SER A 227 11.07 7.41 -14.45
C SER A 227 9.94 6.56 -15.03
N GLY A 228 9.59 6.74 -16.31
CA GLY A 228 8.57 5.92 -16.96
C GLY A 228 7.17 6.02 -16.32
N ILE A 229 6.78 7.21 -15.87
CA ILE A 229 5.47 7.47 -15.26
C ILE A 229 4.50 7.96 -16.33
N THR A 230 3.36 7.28 -16.48
CA THR A 230 2.21 7.82 -17.21
C THR A 230 1.30 8.52 -16.22
N CYS A 231 1.15 9.84 -16.34
CA CYS A 231 0.43 10.67 -15.38
C CYS A 231 -0.66 11.49 -16.09
N GLY A 232 -1.86 11.56 -15.51
CA GLY A 232 -2.93 12.44 -15.97
C GLY A 232 -4.33 11.85 -15.74
N PRO A 233 -5.38 12.68 -15.62
CA PRO A 233 -5.47 14.07 -16.12
C PRO A 233 -5.05 15.20 -15.16
N GLY A 234 -4.63 14.90 -13.93
CA GLY A 234 -4.35 15.90 -12.90
C GLY A 234 -3.07 16.75 -13.08
N HIS A 235 -2.47 17.18 -11.98
CA HIS A 235 -1.50 18.27 -11.91
C HIS A 235 -0.05 17.92 -12.28
N GLY A 236 0.26 16.64 -12.54
CA GLY A 236 1.60 16.22 -12.92
C GLY A 236 2.43 15.67 -11.76
N ILE A 237 3.76 15.78 -11.85
CA ILE A 237 4.69 15.44 -10.78
C ILE A 237 5.15 16.77 -10.17
N ARG A 238 5.04 16.95 -8.84
CA ARG A 238 5.33 18.21 -8.14
C ARG A 238 6.22 18.06 -6.91
#